data_AF-A0A966NW93-F1
#
_entry.id   AF-A0A966NW93-F1
#
_cell.length_a   1.000
_cell.length_b   1.000
_cell.length_c   1.000
_cell.angle_alpha   90.00
_cell.angle_beta   90.00
_cell.angle_gamma   90.00
#
_symmetry.space_group_name_H-M   'P 1'
#
loop_
_entity.id
_entity.type
_entity.pdbx_description
1 polymer ?
#
loop_
_entity_poly.entity_id
_entity_poly.type
_entity_poly.pdbx_seq_one_letter_code
_entity_poly.pdbx_strand_id
1 'polypeptide(L)'
;SSGAVRDQQLLGHGGNSALLNVANRELRLHHGLQTFTTHPSIPPDQGGASAASELGMGVHGGTDETAVMLHLRPDLVDMSKAVRRVPEKIANNRFVRFGGTVSFGWLSNDFFPEGHIGDPTHATAAMGKTMFESAVANFVAALGEIATFNFGR
;
A
#
# COMPACT_ATOMS: atom_id res chain seq x y z
N SER A 1 10.69 -15.31 32.94
CA SER A 1 9.91 -14.25 32.27
C SER A 1 9.50 -14.78 30.90
N SER A 2 8.23 -15.12 30.68
CA SER A 2 7.77 -15.47 29.33
C SER A 2 7.79 -14.19 28.49
N GLY A 3 8.73 -14.09 27.54
CA GLY A 3 8.78 -12.97 26.60
C GLY A 3 7.44 -12.84 25.89
N ALA A 4 6.92 -11.62 25.76
CA ALA A 4 5.73 -11.37 24.97
C ALA A 4 5.98 -11.87 23.54
N VAL A 5 5.19 -12.82 23.07
CA VAL A 5 5.26 -13.30 21.69
C VAL A 5 4.63 -12.22 20.81
N ARG A 6 5.40 -11.75 19.82
CA ARG A 6 5.02 -10.69 18.89
C ARG A 6 4.92 -11.24 17.49
N ASP A 7 3.88 -10.82 16.77
CA ASP A 7 3.64 -11.22 15.38
C ASP A 7 3.50 -9.98 14.49
N GLN A 8 4.16 -10.01 13.33
CA GLN A 8 4.27 -8.90 12.40
C GLN A 8 3.95 -9.38 10.98
N GLN A 9 2.99 -8.72 10.32
CA GLN A 9 2.66 -8.99 8.93
C GLN A 9 3.06 -7.81 8.02
N LEU A 10 3.69 -8.11 6.89
CA LEU A 10 4.02 -7.13 5.85
C LEU A 10 3.00 -7.22 4.72
N LEU A 11 2.38 -6.08 4.36
CA LEU A 11 1.35 -6.05 3.32
C LEU A 11 1.86 -5.46 1.99
N GLY A 12 1.78 -6.26 0.92
CA GLY A 12 2.08 -5.83 -0.45
C GLY A 12 0.86 -5.43 -1.30
N HIS A 13 -0.37 -5.58 -0.77
CA HIS A 13 -1.59 -5.24 -1.48
C HIS A 13 -2.61 -4.57 -0.56
N GLY A 14 -2.96 -3.31 -0.84
CA GLY A 14 -3.80 -2.47 0.03
C GLY A 14 -5.19 -3.06 0.36
N GLY A 15 -5.77 -3.89 -0.52
CA GLY A 15 -7.09 -4.50 -0.30
C GLY A 15 -7.16 -5.42 0.93
N ASN A 16 -6.02 -5.86 1.46
CA ASN A 16 -5.95 -6.76 2.61
C ASN A 16 -5.87 -6.05 3.97
N SER A 17 -5.70 -4.71 4.01
CA SER A 17 -5.47 -3.96 5.26
C SER A 17 -6.57 -4.18 6.31
N ALA A 18 -7.83 -4.09 5.90
CA ALA A 18 -8.97 -4.22 6.80
C ALA A 18 -9.07 -5.62 7.43
N LEU A 19 -8.87 -6.66 6.61
CA LEU A 19 -8.89 -8.05 7.06
C LEU A 19 -7.74 -8.35 8.02
N LEU A 20 -6.52 -7.87 7.72
CA LEU A 20 -5.38 -8.04 8.62
C LEU A 20 -5.60 -7.35 9.97
N ASN A 21 -6.18 -6.15 9.99
CA ASN A 21 -6.45 -5.45 11.25
C ASN A 21 -7.49 -6.19 12.11
N VAL A 22 -8.52 -6.79 11.48
CA VAL A 22 -9.47 -7.68 12.19
C VAL A 22 -8.73 -8.90 12.72
N ALA A 23 -7.94 -9.59 11.90
CA ALA A 23 -7.18 -10.77 12.30
C ALA A 23 -6.21 -10.47 13.45
N ASN A 24 -5.50 -9.34 13.41
CA ASN A 24 -4.59 -8.91 14.46
C ASN A 24 -5.29 -8.69 15.80
N ARG A 25 -6.48 -8.10 15.78
CA ARG A 25 -7.30 -7.95 16.98
C ARG A 25 -7.76 -9.31 17.52
N GLU A 26 -8.22 -10.21 16.65
CA GLU A 26 -8.68 -11.54 17.06
C GLU A 26 -7.52 -12.38 17.63
N LEU A 27 -6.34 -12.35 17.02
CA LEU A 27 -5.13 -13.02 17.54
C LEU A 27 -4.71 -12.45 18.90
N ARG A 28 -4.77 -11.12 19.07
CA ARG A 28 -4.52 -10.48 20.37
C ARG A 28 -5.49 -10.99 21.44
N LEU A 29 -6.78 -11.04 21.13
CA LEU A 29 -7.82 -11.45 22.07
C LEU A 29 -7.70 -12.92 22.47
N HIS A 30 -7.48 -13.81 21.50
CA HIS A 30 -7.47 -15.25 21.74
C HIS A 30 -6.15 -15.77 22.31
N HIS A 31 -5.01 -15.13 21.99
CA HIS A 31 -3.68 -15.66 22.30
C HIS A 31 -2.80 -14.71 23.12
N GLY A 32 -3.26 -13.49 23.42
CA GLY A 32 -2.47 -12.52 24.20
C GLY A 32 -1.23 -11.98 23.47
N LEU A 33 -1.09 -12.25 22.16
CA LEU A 33 0.02 -11.80 21.31
C LEU A 33 0.01 -10.28 21.15
N GLN A 34 1.16 -9.64 20.98
CA GLN A 34 1.18 -8.27 20.45
C GLN A 34 1.31 -8.36 18.93
N THR A 35 0.31 -7.84 18.22
CA THR A 35 0.17 -8.00 16.78
C THR A 35 0.28 -6.66 16.07
N PHE A 36 0.97 -6.65 14.93
CA PHE A 36 1.30 -5.43 14.20
C PHE A 36 1.14 -5.64 12.68
N THR A 37 0.65 -4.62 12.00
CA THR A 37 0.57 -4.56 10.53
C THR A 37 1.50 -3.45 10.06
N THR A 38 2.33 -3.72 9.06
CA THR A 38 3.15 -2.69 8.41
C THR A 38 2.90 -2.66 6.92
N HIS A 39 2.76 -1.45 6.40
CA HIS A 39 2.72 -1.17 4.97
C HIS A 39 4.06 -0.54 4.54
N PRO A 40 4.57 -0.85 3.34
CA PRO A 40 5.68 -0.10 2.74
C PRO A 40 5.38 1.40 2.62
N SER A 41 4.13 1.72 2.31
CA SER A 41 3.53 3.06 2.30
C SER A 41 2.04 2.93 2.59
N ILE A 42 1.40 3.98 3.12
CA ILE A 42 -0.05 3.97 3.32
C ILE A 42 -0.72 3.92 1.93
N PRO A 43 -1.66 2.98 1.67
CA PRO A 43 -2.37 2.92 0.39
C PRO A 43 -3.18 4.21 0.11
N PRO A 44 -3.25 4.71 -1.14
CA PRO A 44 -3.96 5.95 -1.43
C PRO A 44 -5.46 5.91 -1.14
N ASP A 45 -6.11 4.75 -1.29
CA ASP A 45 -7.51 4.53 -0.91
C ASP A 45 -7.75 4.62 0.60
N GLN A 46 -6.68 4.52 1.40
CA GLN A 46 -6.67 4.60 2.87
C GLN A 46 -6.07 5.92 3.39
N GLY A 47 -5.98 6.95 2.53
CA GLY A 47 -5.45 8.27 2.89
C GLY A 47 -3.94 8.43 2.66
N GLY A 48 -3.32 7.48 1.98
CA GLY A 48 -1.96 7.60 1.47
C GLY A 48 -1.82 8.58 0.31
N ALA A 49 -0.58 8.79 -0.12
CA ALA A 49 -0.27 9.59 -1.30
C ALA A 49 -0.01 8.70 -2.52
N SER A 50 -0.29 9.22 -3.71
CA SER A 50 0.14 8.65 -4.99
C SER A 50 0.90 9.73 -5.79
N ALA A 51 1.40 9.39 -6.97
CA ALA A 51 2.09 10.36 -7.81
C ALA A 51 1.14 11.52 -8.18
N ALA A 52 1.68 12.74 -8.32
CA ALA A 52 0.87 13.93 -8.61
C ALA A 52 0.09 13.81 -9.93
N SER A 53 0.64 13.09 -10.91
CA SER A 53 -0.02 12.77 -12.19
C SER A 53 -1.28 11.90 -12.05
N GLU A 54 -1.43 11.24 -10.90
CA GLU A 54 -2.51 10.30 -10.60
C GLU A 54 -3.62 10.91 -9.75
N LEU A 55 -3.50 12.18 -9.33
CA LEU A 55 -4.53 12.92 -8.59
C LEU A 55 -4.96 12.26 -7.27
N GLY A 56 -4.07 11.51 -6.62
CA GLY A 56 -4.39 10.72 -5.42
C GLY A 56 -5.19 9.44 -5.71
N MET A 57 -5.33 9.07 -6.98
CA MET A 57 -6.15 7.94 -7.44
C MET A 57 -5.31 6.73 -7.86
N GLY A 58 -3.98 6.82 -7.81
CA GLY A 58 -3.06 5.74 -8.21
C GLY A 58 -3.05 4.60 -7.20
N VAL A 59 -4.08 3.76 -7.21
CA VAL A 59 -4.28 2.69 -6.21
C VAL A 59 -3.86 1.31 -6.69
N HIS A 60 -3.63 1.12 -7.99
CA HIS A 60 -3.21 -0.17 -8.55
C HIS A 60 -2.54 -0.04 -9.93
N GLY A 61 -1.36 -0.60 -10.13
CA GLY A 61 -0.62 -0.55 -11.39
C GLY A 61 -0.19 0.86 -11.82
N GLY A 62 -0.08 1.77 -10.85
CA GLY A 62 0.33 3.16 -11.05
C GLY A 62 1.84 3.33 -11.14
N THR A 63 2.30 4.58 -10.99
CA THR A 63 3.72 4.95 -11.04
C THR A 63 4.55 4.14 -10.03
N ASP A 64 4.11 4.08 -8.77
CA ASP A 64 4.91 3.54 -7.67
C ASP A 64 5.07 2.01 -7.77
N GLU A 65 3.98 1.26 -7.96
CA GLU A 65 4.03 -0.20 -8.13
C GLU A 65 4.87 -0.59 -9.35
N THR A 66 4.68 0.12 -10.47
CA THR A 66 5.45 -0.13 -11.70
C THR A 66 6.93 0.19 -11.52
N ALA A 67 7.26 1.30 -10.84
CA ALA A 67 8.63 1.69 -10.57
C ALA A 67 9.35 0.64 -9.72
N VAL A 68 8.73 0.17 -8.63
CA VAL A 68 9.28 -0.89 -7.77
C VAL A 68 9.48 -2.18 -8.56
N MET A 69 8.51 -2.57 -9.42
CA MET A 69 8.66 -3.75 -10.28
C MET A 69 9.77 -3.59 -11.31
N LEU A 70 9.95 -2.42 -11.92
CA LEU A 70 11.08 -2.13 -12.81
C LEU A 70 12.43 -2.27 -12.10
N HIS A 71 12.50 -1.95 -10.81
CA HIS A 71 13.71 -2.14 -10.01
C HIS A 71 13.98 -3.61 -9.69
N LEU A 72 12.96 -4.35 -9.23
CA LEU A 72 13.13 -5.71 -8.71
C LEU A 72 13.13 -6.78 -9.81
N ARG A 73 12.26 -6.62 -10.81
CA ARG A 73 11.98 -7.59 -11.88
C ARG A 73 11.66 -6.87 -13.20
N PRO A 74 12.63 -6.13 -13.77
CA PRO A 74 12.44 -5.41 -15.03
C PRO A 74 11.99 -6.31 -16.18
N ASP A 75 12.35 -7.60 -16.15
CA ASP A 75 11.96 -8.61 -17.12
C ASP A 75 10.44 -8.90 -17.16
N LEU A 76 9.71 -8.52 -16.10
CA LEU A 76 8.27 -8.70 -16.00
C LEU A 76 7.46 -7.43 -16.38
N VAL A 77 8.14 -6.34 -16.74
CA VAL A 77 7.49 -5.05 -17.04
C VAL A 77 7.75 -4.64 -18.49
N ASP A 78 6.68 -4.62 -19.28
CA ASP A 78 6.71 -4.13 -20.66
C ASP A 78 6.19 -2.69 -20.72
N MET A 79 7.11 -1.72 -20.63
CA MET A 79 6.77 -0.30 -20.63
C MET A 79 6.16 0.20 -21.95
N SER A 80 6.26 -0.55 -23.05
CA SER A 80 5.60 -0.21 -24.30
C SER A 80 4.06 -0.30 -24.21
N LYS A 81 3.56 -1.02 -23.19
CA LYS A 81 2.13 -1.18 -22.88
C LYS A 81 1.65 -0.26 -21.78
N ALA A 82 2.51 0.61 -21.24
CA ALA A 82 2.14 1.53 -20.18
C ALA A 82 1.11 2.55 -20.68
N VAL A 83 -0.06 2.57 -20.05
CA VAL A 83 -1.17 3.48 -20.39
C VAL A 83 -1.71 4.11 -19.13
N ARG A 84 -1.90 5.44 -19.15
CA ARG A 84 -2.54 6.17 -18.06
C ARG A 84 -4.02 5.81 -17.94
N ARG A 85 -4.44 5.39 -16.75
CA ARG A 85 -5.81 5.04 -16.36
C ARG A 85 -6.16 5.67 -15.02
N VAL A 86 -6.47 6.96 -15.04
CA VAL A 86 -6.85 7.73 -13.84
C VAL A 86 -8.34 8.04 -13.87
N PRO A 87 -9.12 7.67 -12.83
CA PRO A 87 -10.56 7.91 -12.79
C PRO A 87 -10.89 9.36 -12.38
N GLU A 88 -10.60 10.30 -13.26
CA GLU A 88 -10.67 11.75 -13.00
C GLU A 88 -12.04 12.23 -12.53
N LYS A 89 -13.12 11.59 -13.01
CA LYS A 89 -14.48 11.96 -12.62
C LYS A 89 -14.68 11.89 -11.10
N ILE A 90 -14.21 10.82 -10.46
CA ILE A 90 -14.34 10.67 -9.01
C ILE A 90 -13.24 11.42 -8.26
N ALA A 91 -12.09 11.71 -8.89
CA ALA A 91 -11.06 12.56 -8.28
C ALA A 91 -11.60 13.95 -7.90
N ASN A 92 -12.57 14.46 -8.67
CA ASN A 92 -13.24 15.75 -8.42
C ASN A 92 -14.32 15.70 -7.32
N ASN A 93 -14.65 14.51 -6.80
CA ASN A 93 -15.64 14.40 -5.74
C ASN A 93 -15.09 14.90 -4.41
N ARG A 94 -15.94 15.56 -3.62
CA ARG A 94 -15.55 16.03 -2.28
C ARG A 94 -15.36 14.87 -1.28
N PHE A 95 -16.24 13.87 -1.33
CA PHE A 95 -16.33 12.84 -0.29
C PHE A 95 -16.10 11.42 -0.82
N VAL A 96 -16.76 11.04 -1.92
CA VAL A 96 -16.71 9.69 -2.50
C VAL A 96 -15.61 9.62 -3.55
N ARG A 97 -14.39 9.31 -3.09
CA ARG A 97 -13.18 9.12 -3.91
C ARG A 97 -12.15 8.32 -3.13
N PHE A 98 -11.10 7.83 -3.77
CA PHE A 98 -9.98 7.22 -3.04
C PHE A 98 -9.35 8.24 -2.10
N GLY A 99 -9.07 7.81 -0.86
CA GLY A 99 -8.61 8.67 0.22
C GLY A 99 -9.65 9.70 0.69
N GLY A 100 -10.88 9.63 0.20
CA GLY A 100 -12.00 10.47 0.65
C GLY A 100 -12.58 9.98 1.98
N THR A 101 -13.40 10.82 2.62
CA THR A 101 -14.03 10.47 3.91
C THR A 101 -15.18 9.46 3.77
N VAL A 102 -15.60 9.13 2.54
CA VAL A 102 -16.61 8.11 2.26
C VAL A 102 -15.99 7.02 1.39
N SER A 103 -15.68 5.89 2.02
CA SER A 103 -15.22 4.67 1.35
C SER A 103 -16.37 4.00 0.60
N PHE A 104 -16.05 3.23 -0.43
CA PHE A 104 -17.01 2.48 -1.25
C PHE A 104 -16.39 1.15 -1.67
N GLY A 105 -17.23 0.14 -1.93
CA GLY A 105 -16.78 -1.13 -2.50
C GLY A 105 -16.51 -0.95 -3.99
N TRP A 106 -15.35 -1.42 -4.47
CA TRP A 106 -14.93 -1.30 -5.85
C TRP A 106 -14.18 -2.55 -6.30
N LEU A 107 -14.26 -2.82 -7.60
CA LEU A 107 -13.44 -3.78 -8.31
C LEU A 107 -12.48 -3.02 -9.23
N SER A 108 -11.31 -3.61 -9.47
CA SER A 108 -10.29 -3.00 -10.33
C SER A 108 -10.80 -2.68 -11.74
N ASN A 109 -11.72 -3.50 -12.25
CA ASN A 109 -12.35 -3.35 -13.55
C ASN A 109 -13.59 -2.43 -13.58
N ASP A 110 -14.00 -1.82 -12.47
CA ASP A 110 -15.12 -0.86 -12.44
C ASP A 110 -14.77 0.45 -13.19
N PHE A 111 -13.48 0.78 -13.27
CA PHE A 111 -13.00 2.04 -13.86
C PHE A 111 -12.53 1.88 -15.29
N PHE A 112 -11.77 0.82 -15.56
CA PHE A 112 -11.17 0.56 -16.86
C PHE A 112 -11.07 -0.95 -17.12
N PRO A 113 -11.27 -1.42 -18.37
CA PRO A 113 -11.26 -2.86 -18.68
C PRO A 113 -9.95 -3.58 -18.33
N GLU A 114 -8.82 -2.85 -18.37
CA GLU A 114 -7.49 -3.41 -18.11
C GLU A 114 -7.23 -3.67 -16.61
N GLY A 115 -8.03 -3.06 -15.73
CA GLY A 115 -7.98 -3.26 -14.28
C GLY A 115 -6.94 -2.42 -13.53
N HIS A 116 -5.97 -1.79 -14.18
CA HIS A 116 -5.07 -0.86 -13.49
C HIS A 116 -5.70 0.53 -13.35
N ILE A 117 -5.34 1.21 -12.25
CA ILE A 117 -5.84 2.50 -11.83
C ILE A 117 -4.66 3.35 -11.36
N GLY A 118 -4.12 4.14 -12.27
CA GLY A 118 -2.93 4.97 -12.07
C GLY A 118 -2.27 5.35 -13.39
N ASP A 119 -1.04 5.86 -13.30
CA ASP A 119 -0.24 6.28 -14.44
C ASP A 119 1.15 5.63 -14.40
N PRO A 120 1.35 4.48 -15.05
CA PRO A 120 2.67 3.85 -15.09
C PRO A 120 3.65 4.55 -16.06
N THR A 121 3.21 5.50 -16.90
CA THR A 121 4.00 5.99 -18.04
C THR A 121 5.27 6.75 -17.64
N HIS A 122 5.32 7.23 -16.40
CA HIS A 122 6.46 7.95 -15.83
C HIS A 122 7.33 7.09 -14.90
N ALA A 123 6.99 5.81 -14.71
CA ALA A 123 7.71 4.92 -13.82
C ALA A 123 9.13 4.63 -14.32
N THR A 124 10.09 4.62 -13.41
CA THR A 124 11.49 4.28 -13.71
C THR A 124 12.08 3.34 -12.67
N ALA A 125 13.05 2.51 -13.05
CA ALA A 125 13.76 1.64 -12.12
C ALA A 125 14.51 2.43 -11.02
N ALA A 126 14.97 3.64 -11.32
CA ALA A 126 15.63 4.52 -10.35
C ALA A 126 14.66 4.97 -9.25
N MET A 127 13.42 5.34 -9.61
CA MET A 127 12.37 5.63 -8.63
C MET A 127 12.07 4.41 -7.76
N GLY A 128 11.94 3.24 -8.39
CA GLY A 128 11.70 1.98 -7.69
C GLY A 128 12.79 1.62 -6.69
N LYS A 129 14.06 1.83 -7.04
CA LYS A 129 15.20 1.64 -6.14
C LYS A 129 15.08 2.50 -4.89
N THR A 130 14.84 3.80 -5.07
CA THR A 130 14.68 4.73 -3.95
C THR A 130 13.52 4.35 -3.03
N MET A 131 12.37 4.00 -3.62
CA MET A 131 11.18 3.54 -2.87
C MET A 131 11.46 2.25 -2.10
N PHE A 132 12.09 1.27 -2.74
CA PHE A 132 12.42 -0.02 -2.13
C PHE A 132 13.41 0.13 -0.97
N GLU A 133 14.51 0.87 -1.18
CA GLU A 133 15.51 1.12 -0.13
C GLU A 133 14.90 1.85 1.06
N SER A 134 14.01 2.82 0.80
CA SER A 134 13.29 3.55 1.85
C SER A 134 12.32 2.65 2.63
N ALA A 135 11.56 1.80 1.92
CA ALA A 135 10.65 0.84 2.54
C ALA A 135 11.39 -0.17 3.42
N VAL A 136 12.53 -0.70 2.97
CA VAL A 136 13.38 -1.60 3.75
C VAL A 136 13.92 -0.91 4.99
N ALA A 137 14.47 0.31 4.84
CA ALA A 137 15.00 1.07 5.98
C ALA A 137 13.92 1.36 7.03
N ASN A 138 12.74 1.81 6.61
CA ASN A 138 11.62 2.08 7.50
C ASN A 138 11.12 0.80 8.18
N PHE A 139 11.05 -0.32 7.46
CA PHE A 139 10.62 -1.60 8.04
C PHE A 139 11.61 -2.09 9.11
N VAL A 140 12.91 -2.01 8.84
CA VAL A 140 13.95 -2.35 9.83
C VAL A 140 13.85 -1.47 11.07
N ALA A 141 13.63 -0.17 10.90
CA ALA A 141 13.43 0.75 12.03
C ALA A 141 12.17 0.38 12.83
N ALA A 142 11.05 0.08 12.15
CA ALA A 142 9.80 -0.33 12.79
C ALA A 142 9.96 -1.61 13.61
N LEU A 143 10.74 -2.59 13.13
CA LEU A 143 11.04 -3.81 13.91
C LEU A 143 11.74 -3.50 15.24
N GLY A 144 12.60 -2.48 15.27
CA GLY A 144 13.24 -2.00 16.50
C GLY A 144 12.23 -1.44 17.51
N GLU A 145 11.27 -0.65 17.04
CA GLU A 145 10.17 -0.14 17.88
C GLU A 145 9.26 -1.27 18.36
N ILE A 146 8.85 -2.19 17.48
CA ILE A 146 8.02 -3.35 17.80
C ILE A 146 8.68 -4.22 18.89
N ALA A 147 9.99 -4.42 18.81
CA ALA A 147 10.73 -5.23 19.78
C ALA A 147 10.66 -4.67 21.21
N THR A 148 10.62 -3.34 21.34
CA THR A 148 10.59 -2.63 22.63
C THR A 148 9.20 -2.13 23.01
N PHE A 149 8.21 -2.30 22.13
CA PHE A 149 6.85 -1.81 22.32
C PHE A 149 6.23 -2.34 23.62
N ASN A 150 5.63 -1.41 24.34
CA ASN A 150 4.76 -1.64 25.49
C ASN A 150 3.67 -0.55 25.48
N PHE A 151 2.56 -0.79 26.19
CA PHE A 151 1.42 0.12 26.20
C PHE A 151 1.62 1.39 27.06
N GLY A 152 2.85 1.67 27.54
CA GLY A 152 3.14 2.83 28.37
C GLY A 152 2.44 2.81 29.73
N ARG A 153 2.19 1.60 30.26
CA ARG A 153 1.59 1.38 31.59
C ARG A 153 2.63 0.76 32.51
#